data_AF-A0A1Y4GP80-F1
#
_entry.id   AF-A0A1Y4GP80-F1
#
_cell.length_a   1.000
_cell.length_b   1.000
_cell.length_c   1.000
_cell.angle_alpha   90.00
_cell.angle_beta   90.00
_cell.angle_gamma   90.00
#
_symmetry.space_group_name_H-M   'P 1'
#
loop_
_entity.id
_entity.type
_entity.pdbx_description
1 polymer ?
#
loop_
_entity_poly.entity_id
_entity_poly.type
_entity_poly.pdbx_seq_one_letter_code
_entity_poly.pdbx_strand_id
1 'polypeptide(L)'
;MPVARITSRIERKVTMTVRMTAPDGKVNSYDFEAPLQICENRLANLPAWGSEEGTAFKTVGWWEYELLDKKGELIISSRLHIVPVEELWDEQGWIRIESDFQFRNNDSEQTVIDDWGTGSFVSPRYMAMRCRYSSLSDVEREITYDVEIRNEQTGKTSRFDHTVTLDPAGGWLQMCGWGSDSGNSYDPGRYTYLLCYKGRQVGSGQFEVERSPMQRGWIEPVALVFYFYNDEKEMTDWVAYDCGLSLLEGGVARQLQFRANACKYMIAGFQWRSLEAGHPLKLTFRFYLDGNLIYSCSRDRETEPFDPQSLFYKDFEISGTFWYERSDGSVDTFRAGRYQVNLYLETDELHEHLVMQRTLELR
;
A
#
# COMPACT_ATOMS: atom_id res chain seq x y z
N MET A 1 4.27 5.47 -42.94
CA MET A 1 4.61 5.57 -44.37
C MET A 1 3.33 5.78 -45.17
N PRO A 2 3.28 6.77 -46.08
CA PRO A 2 2.11 7.00 -46.93
C PRO A 2 1.95 5.86 -47.94
N VAL A 3 0.69 5.44 -48.16
CA VAL A 3 0.34 4.36 -49.09
C VAL A 3 -0.77 4.86 -50.02
N ALA A 4 -0.64 4.58 -51.32
CA ALA A 4 -1.61 4.99 -52.33
C ALA A 4 -1.95 3.83 -53.28
N ARG A 5 -3.16 3.86 -53.86
CA ARG A 5 -3.54 2.99 -54.97
C ARG A 5 -3.21 3.69 -56.29
N ILE A 6 -2.37 3.06 -57.11
CA ILE A 6 -1.87 3.62 -58.38
C ILE A 6 -2.28 2.71 -59.53
N THR A 7 -2.68 3.33 -60.64
CA THR A 7 -2.86 2.68 -61.94
C THR A 7 -1.85 3.29 -62.92
N SER A 8 -1.02 2.46 -63.54
CA SER A 8 -0.16 2.89 -64.65
C SER A 8 -0.49 2.09 -65.90
N ARG A 9 -0.71 2.81 -67.00
CA ARG A 9 -1.01 2.21 -68.32
C ARG A 9 0.22 1.97 -69.17
N ILE A 10 1.39 2.42 -68.70
CA ILE A 10 2.65 2.36 -69.43
C ILE A 10 3.77 1.99 -68.46
N GLU A 11 4.82 1.36 -68.98
CA GLU A 11 6.03 1.09 -68.22
C GLU A 11 7.02 2.24 -68.45
N ARG A 12 7.25 3.05 -67.42
CA ARG A 12 8.23 4.14 -67.47
C ARG A 12 8.65 4.58 -66.08
N LYS A 13 9.82 5.21 -66.00
CA LYS A 13 10.17 6.05 -64.85
C LYS A 13 9.44 7.39 -64.95
N VAL A 14 8.77 7.77 -63.87
CA VAL A 14 8.08 9.06 -63.75
C VAL A 14 8.71 9.84 -62.62
N THR A 15 9.21 11.03 -62.93
CA THR A 15 9.58 12.00 -61.90
C THR A 15 8.31 12.56 -61.28
N MET A 16 8.21 12.43 -59.96
CA MET A 16 7.14 12.98 -59.14
C MET A 16 7.77 13.79 -58.01
N THR A 17 7.03 14.78 -57.52
CA THR A 17 7.46 15.60 -56.40
C THR A 17 6.60 15.26 -55.19
N VAL A 18 7.24 14.96 -54.07
CA VAL A 18 6.55 14.97 -52.78
C VAL A 18 6.68 16.36 -52.20
N ARG A 19 5.57 16.92 -51.72
CA ARG A 19 5.52 18.18 -51.00
C ARG A 19 4.90 17.96 -49.63
N MET A 20 5.59 18.44 -48.60
CA MET A 20 5.14 18.44 -47.21
C MET A 20 5.01 19.89 -46.74
N THR A 21 3.80 20.28 -46.36
CA THR A 21 3.50 21.61 -45.83
C THR A 21 3.25 21.51 -44.33
N ALA A 22 4.05 22.24 -43.57
CA ALA A 22 3.94 22.33 -42.12
C ALA A 22 2.79 23.27 -41.70
N PRO A 23 2.30 23.17 -40.44
CA PRO A 23 1.27 24.05 -39.89
C PRO A 23 1.64 25.54 -39.93
N ASP A 24 2.93 25.84 -39.83
CA ASP A 24 3.48 27.22 -39.91
C ASP A 24 3.63 27.72 -41.36
N GLY A 25 3.20 26.93 -42.35
CA GLY A 25 3.30 27.24 -43.77
C GLY A 25 4.64 26.89 -44.41
N LYS A 26 5.62 26.37 -43.66
CA LYS A 26 6.90 25.94 -44.23
C LYS A 26 6.70 24.73 -45.15
N VAL A 27 7.15 24.87 -46.39
CA VAL A 27 7.06 23.81 -47.41
C VAL A 27 8.42 23.16 -47.59
N ASN A 28 8.46 21.83 -47.55
CA ASN A 28 9.61 21.06 -48.00
C ASN A 28 9.18 20.17 -49.16
N SER A 29 10.03 20.04 -50.17
CA SER A 29 9.75 19.21 -51.33
C SER A 29 10.99 18.54 -51.87
N TYR A 30 10.81 17.38 -52.47
CA TYR A 30 11.86 16.63 -53.14
C TYR A 30 11.28 15.83 -54.29
N ASP A 31 12.10 15.65 -55.31
CA ASP A 31 11.75 14.84 -56.46
C ASP A 31 12.24 13.42 -56.26
N PHE A 32 11.48 12.47 -56.77
CA PHE A 32 11.89 11.08 -56.85
C PHE A 32 11.47 10.47 -58.19
N GLU A 33 12.21 9.49 -58.65
CA GLU A 33 11.82 8.68 -59.79
C GLU A 33 11.01 7.47 -59.32
N ALA A 34 9.73 7.44 -59.67
CA ALA A 34 8.88 6.27 -59.48
C ALA A 34 9.03 5.34 -60.70
N PRO A 35 9.59 4.12 -60.56
CA PRO A 35 9.53 3.11 -61.61
C PRO A 35 8.11 2.54 -61.68
N LEU A 36 7.28 3.06 -62.58
CA LEU A 36 5.92 2.57 -62.75
C LEU A 36 5.91 1.43 -63.76
N GLN A 37 5.50 0.24 -63.32
CA GLN A 37 5.12 -0.87 -64.19
C GLN A 37 3.65 -0.77 -64.57
N ILE A 38 3.26 -1.37 -65.69
CA ILE A 38 1.85 -1.49 -66.07
C ILE A 38 1.10 -2.23 -64.96
N CYS A 39 0.15 -1.55 -64.33
CA CYS A 39 -0.62 -2.09 -63.23
C CYS A 39 -1.97 -1.36 -63.12
N GLU A 40 -2.97 -2.06 -62.60
CA GLU A 40 -4.26 -1.45 -62.26
C GLU A 40 -4.47 -1.52 -60.75
N ASN A 41 -4.79 -0.37 -60.15
CA ASN A 41 -5.25 -0.24 -58.77
C ASN A 41 -4.35 -0.94 -57.72
N ARG A 42 -3.02 -0.87 -57.93
CA ARG A 42 -2.04 -1.51 -57.06
C ARG A 42 -1.69 -0.61 -55.88
N LEU A 43 -1.65 -1.17 -54.68
CA LEU A 43 -1.09 -0.49 -53.50
C LEU A 43 0.42 -0.29 -53.70
N ALA A 44 0.85 0.96 -53.61
CA ALA A 44 2.23 1.38 -53.70
C ALA A 44 2.61 2.15 -52.43
N ASN A 45 3.75 1.79 -51.86
CA ASN A 45 4.38 2.58 -50.81
C ASN A 45 4.98 3.82 -51.45
N LEU A 46 4.56 4.98 -50.98
CA LEU A 46 5.15 6.24 -51.40
C LEU A 46 6.40 6.52 -50.55
N PRO A 47 7.32 7.36 -51.07
CA PRO A 47 8.50 7.75 -50.31
C PRO A 47 8.16 8.23 -48.90
N ALA A 48 8.88 7.67 -47.92
CA ALA A 48 8.77 8.12 -46.54
C ALA A 48 9.39 9.51 -46.40
N TRP A 49 8.80 10.32 -45.52
CA TRP A 49 9.35 11.58 -45.09
C TRP A 49 9.71 11.50 -43.61
N GLY A 50 10.89 11.97 -43.26
CA GLY A 50 11.42 11.88 -41.91
C GLY A 50 12.91 12.14 -41.87
N SER A 51 13.48 11.95 -40.69
CA SER A 51 14.91 11.98 -40.44
C SER A 51 15.24 10.83 -39.50
N GLU A 52 16.38 10.18 -39.67
CA GLU A 52 16.84 9.14 -38.73
C GLU A 52 16.98 9.70 -37.29
N GLU A 53 17.34 10.97 -37.16
CA GLU A 53 17.42 11.68 -35.87
C GLU A 53 16.05 12.07 -35.27
N GLY A 54 14.94 11.79 -35.96
CA GLY A 54 13.59 12.15 -35.48
C GLY A 54 13.26 13.66 -35.47
N THR A 55 14.10 14.52 -36.06
CA THR A 55 13.96 15.98 -36.07
C THR A 55 13.12 16.56 -37.21
N ALA A 56 12.58 15.73 -38.11
CA ALA A 56 11.85 16.19 -39.30
C ALA A 56 10.47 16.84 -39.01
N PHE A 57 9.82 16.50 -37.89
CA PHE A 57 8.49 16.99 -37.51
C PHE A 57 8.56 17.82 -36.23
N LYS A 58 9.08 19.05 -36.32
CA LYS A 58 9.22 19.95 -35.15
C LYS A 58 7.96 20.75 -34.82
N THR A 59 7.09 20.94 -35.80
CA THR A 59 5.88 21.76 -35.66
C THR A 59 4.69 20.87 -35.38
N VAL A 60 4.03 21.05 -34.24
CA VAL A 60 2.77 20.39 -33.88
C VAL A 60 1.64 20.95 -34.74
N GLY A 61 0.69 20.09 -35.12
CA GLY A 61 -0.52 20.44 -35.84
C GLY A 61 -0.73 19.60 -37.11
N TRP A 62 -1.64 20.07 -37.96
CA TRP A 62 -1.97 19.38 -39.22
C TRP A 62 -0.94 19.71 -40.30
N TRP A 63 -0.25 18.69 -40.76
CA TRP A 63 0.61 18.76 -41.93
C TRP A 63 -0.12 18.23 -43.15
N GLU A 64 0.16 18.84 -44.31
CA GLU A 64 -0.36 18.37 -45.59
C GLU A 64 0.75 17.63 -46.35
N TYR A 65 0.45 16.41 -46.78
CA TYR A 65 1.26 15.61 -47.67
C TYR A 65 0.63 15.65 -49.05
N GLU A 66 1.38 16.10 -50.05
CA GLU A 66 0.96 16.16 -51.44
C GLU A 66 1.96 15.41 -52.33
N LEU A 67 1.42 14.63 -53.27
CA LEU A 67 2.17 14.03 -54.36
C LEU A 67 1.78 14.74 -55.64
N LEU A 68 2.76 15.32 -56.32
CA LEU A 68 2.60 16.13 -57.53
C LEU A 68 3.25 15.43 -58.72
N ASP A 69 2.69 15.65 -59.90
CA ASP A 69 3.31 15.21 -61.15
C ASP A 69 4.46 16.16 -61.57
N LYS A 70 5.15 15.84 -62.67
CA LYS A 70 6.26 16.65 -63.19
C LYS A 70 5.90 18.09 -63.58
N LYS A 71 4.61 18.40 -63.75
CA LYS A 71 4.12 19.75 -64.07
C LYS A 71 3.70 20.50 -62.80
N GLY A 72 3.78 19.87 -61.64
CA GLY A 72 3.30 20.40 -60.37
C GLY A 72 1.79 20.22 -60.17
N GLU A 73 1.12 19.38 -60.96
CA GLU A 73 -0.30 19.09 -60.79
C GLU A 73 -0.49 18.07 -59.65
N LEU A 74 -1.47 18.31 -58.78
CA LEU A 74 -1.77 17.43 -57.65
C LEU A 74 -2.29 16.08 -58.12
N ILE A 75 -1.64 15.01 -57.67
CA ILE A 75 -2.07 13.63 -57.91
C ILE A 75 -2.86 13.12 -56.69
N ILE A 76 -2.28 13.25 -55.49
CA ILE A 76 -2.88 12.78 -54.23
C ILE A 76 -2.49 13.73 -53.11
N SER A 77 -3.43 14.02 -52.21
CA SER A 77 -3.17 14.72 -50.95
C SER A 77 -3.67 13.91 -49.75
N SER A 78 -3.00 14.03 -48.61
CA SER A 78 -3.47 13.52 -47.33
C SER A 78 -3.02 14.45 -46.20
N ARG A 79 -3.69 14.36 -45.04
CA ARG A 79 -3.32 15.11 -43.84
C ARG A 79 -2.79 14.17 -42.78
N LEU A 80 -1.74 14.59 -42.09
CA LEU A 80 -1.22 13.93 -40.90
C LEU A 80 -1.25 14.92 -39.74
N HIS A 81 -1.70 14.48 -38.56
CA HIS A 81 -1.70 15.30 -37.35
C HIS A 81 -0.50 14.92 -36.50
N ILE A 82 0.43 15.86 -36.30
CA ILE A 82 1.49 15.73 -35.31
C ILE A 82 0.97 16.36 -34.03
N VAL A 83 0.86 15.59 -32.95
CA VAL A 83 0.49 16.09 -31.62
C VAL A 83 1.74 16.25 -30.75
N PRO A 84 1.73 17.13 -29.74
CA PRO A 84 2.77 17.14 -28.71
C PRO A 84 2.85 15.75 -28.06
N VAL A 85 4.06 15.33 -27.69
CA VAL A 85 4.24 14.02 -27.05
C VAL A 85 3.51 13.99 -25.70
N GLU A 86 3.42 15.15 -25.06
CA GLU A 86 2.72 15.41 -23.81
C GLU A 86 1.24 15.07 -23.89
N GLU A 87 0.56 15.37 -25.00
CA GLU A 87 -0.87 15.03 -25.18
C GLU A 87 -1.09 13.52 -25.26
N LEU A 88 -0.14 12.78 -25.83
CA LEU A 88 -0.20 11.31 -25.89
C LEU A 88 0.00 10.69 -24.50
N TRP A 89 0.96 11.21 -23.73
CA TRP A 89 1.22 10.77 -22.36
C TRP A 89 0.12 11.17 -21.40
N ASP A 90 -0.54 12.30 -21.65
CA ASP A 90 -1.68 12.72 -20.84
C ASP A 90 -2.85 11.75 -20.91
N GLU A 91 -2.95 10.97 -21.99
CA GLU A 91 -3.90 9.88 -22.13
C GLU A 91 -3.33 8.51 -21.70
N GLN A 92 -2.05 8.25 -21.91
CA GLN A 92 -1.45 6.91 -21.76
C GLN A 92 -0.76 6.68 -20.41
N GLY A 93 -0.46 7.75 -19.66
CA GLY A 93 0.37 7.73 -18.47
C GLY A 93 1.74 8.39 -18.73
N TRP A 94 2.35 8.86 -17.65
CA TRP A 94 3.59 9.65 -17.69
C TRP A 94 4.86 8.87 -17.34
N ILE A 95 4.72 7.58 -17.10
CA ILE A 95 5.82 6.70 -16.68
C ILE A 95 5.83 5.41 -17.47
N ARG A 96 7.03 4.84 -17.61
CA ARG A 96 7.22 3.44 -17.96
C ARG A 96 7.76 2.70 -16.75
N ILE A 97 7.08 1.63 -16.35
CA ILE A 97 7.51 0.80 -15.23
C ILE A 97 8.65 -0.12 -15.67
N GLU A 98 9.72 -0.17 -14.88
CA GLU A 98 10.98 -0.87 -15.19
C GLU A 98 11.29 -2.01 -14.22
N SER A 99 10.48 -2.20 -13.17
CA SER A 99 10.63 -3.30 -12.22
C SER A 99 9.28 -3.86 -11.82
N ASP A 100 9.32 -5.02 -11.18
CA ASP A 100 8.21 -5.52 -10.40
C ASP A 100 7.88 -4.55 -9.25
N PHE A 101 6.65 -4.69 -8.75
CA PHE A 101 6.17 -3.92 -7.61
C PHE A 101 6.70 -4.57 -6.34
N GLN A 102 7.31 -3.76 -5.48
CA GLN A 102 7.76 -4.18 -4.17
C GLN A 102 6.82 -3.62 -3.11
N PHE A 103 6.50 -4.46 -2.13
CA PHE A 103 5.64 -4.09 -1.03
C PHE A 103 6.42 -4.07 0.27
N ARG A 104 5.99 -3.22 1.19
CA ARG A 104 6.47 -3.15 2.58
C ARG A 104 5.31 -2.87 3.51
N ASN A 105 5.49 -3.20 4.78
CA ASN A 105 4.55 -2.90 5.84
C ASN A 105 5.19 -1.88 6.79
N ASN A 106 4.45 -0.83 7.15
CA ASN A 106 4.89 0.19 8.11
C ASN A 106 3.79 0.46 9.13
N ASP A 107 4.14 1.12 10.24
CA ASP A 107 3.16 1.74 11.13
C ASP A 107 2.76 3.16 10.67
N SER A 108 1.89 3.84 11.43
CA SER A 108 1.45 5.20 11.12
C SER A 108 2.55 6.26 11.24
N GLU A 109 3.65 5.97 11.93
CA GLU A 109 4.83 6.83 12.04
C GLU A 109 5.85 6.58 10.92
N GLN A 110 5.52 5.70 9.97
CA GLN A 110 6.38 5.23 8.87
C GLN A 110 7.60 4.41 9.33
N THR A 111 7.57 3.86 10.54
CA THR A 111 8.54 2.87 10.97
C THR A 111 8.34 1.59 10.16
N VAL A 112 9.42 1.07 9.59
CA VAL A 112 9.39 -0.14 8.77
C VAL A 112 9.18 -1.36 9.68
N ILE A 113 8.12 -2.11 9.41
CA ILE A 113 7.81 -3.39 10.07
C ILE A 113 8.39 -4.53 9.24
N ASP A 114 8.03 -4.59 7.96
CA ASP A 114 8.55 -5.55 6.98
C ASP A 114 9.13 -4.77 5.80
N ASP A 115 10.35 -5.09 5.37
CA ASP A 115 11.06 -4.31 4.35
C ASP A 115 10.57 -4.61 2.92
N TRP A 116 10.98 -3.78 1.97
CA TRP A 116 10.64 -3.88 0.57
C TRP A 116 11.01 -5.23 -0.05
N GLY A 117 10.04 -5.84 -0.72
CA GLY A 117 10.23 -7.13 -1.38
C GLY A 117 9.89 -8.33 -0.50
N THR A 118 9.37 -8.09 0.70
CA THR A 118 8.72 -9.12 1.51
C THR A 118 7.55 -9.73 0.72
N GLY A 119 7.52 -11.08 0.65
CA GLY A 119 6.54 -11.82 -0.17
C GLY A 119 5.21 -12.07 0.53
N SER A 120 5.24 -12.27 1.84
CA SER A 120 4.09 -12.57 2.69
C SER A 120 4.11 -11.70 3.94
N PHE A 121 2.95 -11.20 4.35
CA PHE A 121 2.79 -10.30 5.48
C PHE A 121 1.82 -10.90 6.51
N VAL A 122 2.10 -10.73 7.80
CA VAL A 122 1.23 -11.21 8.88
C VAL A 122 0.58 -10.02 9.56
N SER A 123 -0.76 -9.91 9.47
CA SER A 123 -1.53 -8.76 10.00
C SER A 123 -0.92 -7.39 9.69
N PRO A 124 -0.65 -7.07 8.41
CA PRO A 124 0.00 -5.81 8.05
C PRO A 124 -0.82 -4.59 8.47
N ARG A 125 -0.13 -3.55 8.93
CA ARG A 125 -0.72 -2.27 9.34
C ARG A 125 -0.95 -1.38 8.13
N TYR A 126 0.12 -0.88 7.51
CA TYR A 126 0.05 -0.05 6.31
C TYR A 126 0.89 -0.63 5.18
N MET A 127 0.23 -1.11 4.12
CA MET A 127 0.93 -1.66 2.94
C MET A 127 1.30 -0.55 1.97
N ALA A 128 2.59 -0.25 1.87
CA ALA A 128 3.13 0.66 0.87
C ALA A 128 3.67 -0.11 -0.34
N MET A 129 3.71 0.57 -1.49
CA MET A 129 4.20 0.02 -2.76
C MET A 129 5.32 0.90 -3.31
N ARG A 130 6.34 0.29 -3.92
CA ARG A 130 7.27 1.00 -4.80
C ARG A 130 7.58 0.21 -6.07
N CYS A 131 7.97 0.92 -7.13
CA CYS A 131 8.55 0.32 -8.33
C CYS A 131 9.55 1.30 -8.97
N ARG A 132 10.45 0.79 -9.81
CA ARG A 132 11.28 1.65 -10.66
C ARG A 132 10.51 2.12 -11.87
N TYR A 133 10.75 3.36 -12.26
CA TYR A 133 10.17 3.95 -13.46
C TYR A 133 11.17 4.82 -14.22
N SER A 134 10.97 4.90 -15.53
CA SER A 134 11.46 6.00 -16.37
C SER A 134 10.35 7.00 -16.62
N SER A 135 10.67 8.29 -16.53
CA SER A 135 9.75 9.37 -16.88
C SER A 135 9.60 9.47 -18.39
N LEU A 136 8.37 9.71 -18.84
CA LEU A 136 8.06 10.05 -20.23
C LEU A 136 7.98 11.57 -20.43
N SER A 137 8.10 12.34 -19.34
CA SER A 137 8.25 13.79 -19.32
C SER A 137 9.71 14.19 -19.16
N ASP A 138 10.13 15.22 -19.88
CA ASP A 138 11.45 15.87 -19.79
C ASP A 138 11.54 16.95 -18.69
N VAL A 139 10.39 17.32 -18.12
CA VAL A 139 10.25 18.24 -16.98
C VAL A 139 9.55 17.58 -15.80
N GLU A 140 9.81 18.09 -14.60
CA GLU A 140 9.15 17.63 -13.38
C GLU A 140 7.63 17.79 -13.48
N ARG A 141 6.88 16.77 -13.07
CA ARG A 141 5.42 16.78 -13.13
C ARG A 141 4.79 16.20 -11.88
N GLU A 142 3.82 16.91 -11.35
CA GLU A 142 2.94 16.39 -10.31
C GLU A 142 1.79 15.62 -10.96
N ILE A 143 1.70 14.32 -10.66
CA ILE A 143 0.72 13.39 -11.22
C ILE A 143 -0.02 12.69 -10.10
N THR A 144 -1.34 12.63 -10.20
CA THR A 144 -2.20 11.84 -9.32
C THR A 144 -2.53 10.51 -9.97
N TYR A 145 -2.22 9.42 -9.27
CA TYR A 145 -2.60 8.07 -9.65
C TYR A 145 -3.76 7.57 -8.81
N ASP A 146 -4.65 6.80 -9.43
CA ASP A 146 -5.71 6.05 -8.76
C ASP A 146 -5.14 4.69 -8.36
N VAL A 147 -5.29 4.30 -7.10
CA VAL A 147 -4.84 3.00 -6.59
C VAL A 147 -6.04 2.14 -6.24
N GLU A 148 -6.01 0.88 -6.65
CA GLU A 148 -6.95 -0.15 -6.19
C GLU A 148 -6.20 -1.32 -5.56
N ILE A 149 -6.59 -1.70 -4.34
CA ILE A 149 -6.10 -2.89 -3.64
C ILE A 149 -7.27 -3.84 -3.46
N ARG A 150 -7.17 -5.05 -4.02
CA ARG A 150 -8.26 -6.03 -4.02
C ARG A 150 -7.81 -7.35 -3.43
N ASN A 151 -8.54 -7.84 -2.44
CA ASN A 151 -8.39 -9.22 -1.97
C ASN A 151 -9.04 -10.16 -3.00
N GLU A 152 -8.27 -11.09 -3.55
CA GLU A 152 -8.74 -11.96 -4.63
C GLU A 152 -9.71 -13.04 -4.16
N GLN A 153 -9.64 -13.46 -2.88
CA GLN A 153 -10.57 -14.44 -2.33
C GLN A 153 -11.91 -13.83 -1.94
N THR A 154 -11.90 -12.67 -1.27
CA THR A 154 -13.13 -12.05 -0.75
C THR A 154 -13.75 -11.04 -1.72
N GLY A 155 -12.99 -10.56 -2.71
CA GLY A 155 -13.39 -9.49 -3.62
C GLY A 155 -13.43 -8.09 -2.96
N LYS A 156 -13.11 -8.00 -1.66
CA LYS A 156 -13.05 -6.72 -0.94
C LYS A 156 -12.01 -5.82 -1.57
N THR A 157 -12.41 -4.60 -1.86
CA THR A 157 -11.61 -3.64 -2.62
C THR A 157 -11.48 -2.33 -1.84
N SER A 158 -10.27 -1.80 -1.79
CA SER A 158 -9.94 -0.48 -1.25
C SER A 158 -9.40 0.39 -2.35
N ARG A 159 -9.81 1.66 -2.40
CA ARG A 159 -9.37 2.62 -3.41
C ARG A 159 -8.94 3.92 -2.76
N PHE A 160 -7.89 4.53 -3.28
CA PHE A 160 -7.42 5.85 -2.88
C PHE A 160 -6.61 6.49 -4.01
N ASP A 161 -6.55 7.81 -3.98
CA ASP A 161 -5.74 8.58 -4.93
C ASP A 161 -4.44 8.98 -4.24
N HIS A 162 -3.36 9.03 -5.01
CA HIS A 162 -2.08 9.49 -4.50
C HIS A 162 -1.33 10.32 -5.52
N THR A 163 -0.93 11.52 -5.09
CA THR A 163 -0.19 12.48 -5.89
C THR A 163 1.30 12.32 -5.63
N VAL A 164 2.07 12.22 -6.71
CA VAL A 164 3.53 12.11 -6.69
C VAL A 164 4.14 13.12 -7.64
N THR A 165 5.35 13.56 -7.33
CA THR A 165 6.17 14.38 -8.21
C THR A 165 7.15 13.49 -8.96
N LEU A 166 7.01 13.42 -10.28
CA LEU A 166 7.86 12.64 -11.17
C LEU A 166 9.12 13.42 -11.54
N ASP A 167 10.28 12.84 -11.24
CA ASP A 167 11.58 13.32 -11.73
C ASP A 167 11.79 12.90 -13.20
N PRO A 168 12.19 13.82 -14.10
CA PRO A 168 12.57 13.52 -15.49
C PRO A 168 13.64 12.44 -15.65
N ALA A 169 14.57 12.32 -14.69
CA ALA A 169 15.60 11.29 -14.70
C ALA A 169 15.05 9.89 -14.40
N GLY A 170 13.78 9.78 -14.00
CA GLY A 170 13.19 8.56 -13.47
C GLY A 170 13.65 8.27 -12.05
N GLY A 171 13.33 7.07 -11.56
CA GLY A 171 13.74 6.67 -10.21
C GLY A 171 12.80 5.66 -9.59
N TRP A 172 12.59 5.79 -8.28
CA TRP A 172 11.64 4.99 -7.53
C TRP A 172 10.34 5.75 -7.35
N LEU A 173 9.27 5.21 -7.92
CA LEU A 173 7.91 5.62 -7.57
C LEU A 173 7.58 4.94 -6.26
N GLN A 174 7.29 5.71 -5.22
CA GLN A 174 6.84 5.19 -3.93
C GLN A 174 5.45 5.76 -3.61
N MET A 175 4.51 4.88 -3.29
CA MET A 175 3.15 5.24 -2.92
C MET A 175 2.98 5.21 -1.40
N CYS A 176 2.09 6.06 -0.87
CA CYS A 176 1.69 5.96 0.53
C CYS A 176 1.06 4.59 0.84
N GLY A 177 1.23 4.15 2.09
CA GLY A 177 0.60 2.91 2.54
C GLY A 177 -0.91 3.07 2.79
N TRP A 178 -1.68 2.02 2.53
CA TRP A 178 -3.09 1.94 2.95
C TRP A 178 -3.22 0.99 4.15
N GLY A 179 -4.15 1.26 5.06
CA GLY A 179 -4.46 0.38 6.18
C GLY A 179 -4.71 1.09 7.50
N SER A 180 -4.30 0.48 8.61
CA SER A 180 -4.55 0.99 9.97
C SER A 180 -3.52 0.49 10.97
N ASP A 181 -3.29 1.27 12.03
CA ASP A 181 -2.43 0.86 13.16
C ASP A 181 -2.87 -0.44 13.84
N SER A 182 -4.15 -0.78 13.76
CA SER A 182 -4.68 -2.03 14.29
C SER A 182 -4.36 -3.26 13.45
N GLY A 183 -3.81 -3.11 12.24
CA GLY A 183 -3.46 -4.25 11.37
C GLY A 183 -4.65 -5.12 10.97
N ASN A 184 -5.86 -4.56 10.99
CA ASN A 184 -7.13 -5.26 10.73
C ASN A 184 -7.76 -4.90 9.38
N SER A 185 -7.04 -4.14 8.55
CA SER A 185 -7.52 -3.68 7.25
C SER A 185 -7.49 -4.80 6.20
N TYR A 186 -6.65 -5.81 6.42
CA TYR A 186 -6.38 -6.90 5.49
C TYR A 186 -6.86 -8.24 6.06
N ASP A 187 -7.69 -8.92 5.29
CA ASP A 187 -8.10 -10.30 5.53
C ASP A 187 -7.02 -11.24 4.95
N PRO A 188 -6.77 -12.41 5.54
CA PRO A 188 -5.81 -13.37 4.98
C PRO A 188 -6.17 -13.74 3.54
N GLY A 189 -5.16 -13.75 2.67
CA GLY A 189 -5.36 -13.99 1.25
C GLY A 189 -4.34 -13.30 0.35
N ARG A 190 -4.54 -13.48 -0.95
CA ARG A 190 -3.71 -12.86 -1.99
C ARG A 190 -4.37 -11.56 -2.42
N TYR A 191 -3.56 -10.51 -2.52
CA TYR A 191 -4.00 -9.19 -2.93
C TYR A 191 -3.44 -8.82 -4.29
N THR A 192 -4.28 -8.23 -5.14
CA THR A 192 -3.83 -7.48 -6.32
C THR A 192 -3.74 -6.00 -5.96
N TYR A 193 -2.59 -5.37 -6.23
CA TYR A 193 -2.43 -3.92 -6.24
C TYR A 193 -2.44 -3.44 -7.69
N LEU A 194 -3.34 -2.53 -8.02
CA LEU A 194 -3.47 -1.92 -9.34
C LEU A 194 -3.13 -0.43 -9.25
N LEU A 195 -2.20 0.02 -10.09
CA LEU A 195 -1.87 1.43 -10.27
C LEU A 195 -2.53 1.90 -11.58
N CYS A 196 -3.38 2.90 -11.48
CA CYS A 196 -4.14 3.45 -12.60
C CYS A 196 -3.89 4.94 -12.76
N TYR A 197 -4.02 5.43 -13.99
CA TYR A 197 -4.01 6.86 -14.32
C TYR A 197 -5.18 7.14 -15.26
N LYS A 198 -6.07 8.06 -14.88
CA LYS A 198 -7.27 8.42 -15.64
C LYS A 198 -8.08 7.19 -16.07
N GLY A 199 -8.23 6.22 -15.16
CA GLY A 199 -8.97 4.98 -15.39
C GLY A 199 -8.28 3.93 -16.27
N ARG A 200 -7.02 4.14 -16.69
CA ARG A 200 -6.22 3.13 -17.40
C ARG A 200 -5.18 2.51 -16.46
N GLN A 201 -5.01 1.20 -16.53
CA GLN A 201 -3.99 0.50 -15.75
C GLN A 201 -2.59 0.84 -16.29
N VAL A 202 -1.74 1.36 -15.40
CA VAL A 202 -0.33 1.65 -15.65
C VAL A 202 0.54 0.46 -15.26
N GLY A 203 0.21 -0.20 -14.15
CA GLY A 203 0.90 -1.41 -13.70
C GLY A 203 0.15 -2.13 -12.58
N SER A 204 0.66 -3.28 -12.19
CA SER A 204 0.09 -4.09 -11.13
C SER A 204 1.13 -4.94 -10.42
N GLY A 205 0.87 -5.24 -9.15
CA GLY A 205 1.66 -6.17 -8.36
C GLY A 205 0.78 -7.03 -7.45
N GLN A 206 1.38 -8.01 -6.80
CA GLN A 206 0.70 -8.89 -5.85
C GLN A 206 1.50 -9.03 -4.56
N PHE A 207 0.77 -9.20 -3.45
CA PHE A 207 1.33 -9.58 -2.15
C PHE A 207 0.38 -10.54 -1.45
N GLU A 208 0.91 -11.34 -0.52
CA GLU A 208 0.11 -12.26 0.28
C GLU A 208 0.01 -11.78 1.72
N VAL A 209 -1.18 -11.96 2.31
CA VAL A 209 -1.44 -11.75 3.73
C VAL A 209 -1.71 -13.11 4.34
N GLU A 210 -0.82 -13.54 5.22
CA GLU A 210 -0.95 -14.80 5.93
C GLU A 210 -1.86 -14.65 7.15
N ARG A 211 -2.38 -15.78 7.62
CA ARG A 211 -3.12 -15.83 8.88
C ARG A 211 -2.16 -15.48 10.01
N SER A 212 -2.57 -14.56 10.89
CA SER A 212 -1.85 -14.29 12.13
C SER A 212 -1.82 -15.50 13.06
N PRO A 213 -0.87 -15.58 14.01
CA PRO A 213 -0.89 -16.56 15.10
C PRO A 213 -2.28 -16.77 15.72
N MET A 214 -3.03 -15.70 15.95
CA MET A 214 -4.40 -15.76 16.47
C MET A 214 -5.38 -16.42 15.49
N GLN A 215 -5.26 -16.15 14.19
CA GLN A 215 -6.11 -16.73 13.15
C GLN A 215 -5.70 -18.16 12.75
N ARG A 216 -4.43 -18.53 12.96
CA ARG A 216 -3.94 -19.91 12.89
C ARG A 216 -4.45 -20.73 14.07
N GLY A 217 -4.79 -20.06 15.17
CA GLY A 217 -5.27 -20.69 16.39
C GLY A 217 -4.12 -21.15 17.27
N TRP A 218 -3.05 -20.35 17.42
CA TRP A 218 -2.02 -20.59 18.43
C TRP A 218 -2.50 -20.17 19.82
N ILE A 219 -3.17 -19.02 19.87
CA ILE A 219 -3.79 -18.50 21.08
C ILE A 219 -5.19 -17.96 20.79
N GLU A 220 -6.08 -18.09 21.77
CA GLU A 220 -7.37 -17.42 21.79
C GLU A 220 -7.35 -16.36 22.92
N PRO A 221 -7.34 -15.05 22.62
CA PRO A 221 -7.51 -14.02 23.63
C PRO A 221 -8.90 -14.10 24.27
N VAL A 222 -8.97 -14.23 25.60
CA VAL A 222 -10.24 -14.44 26.32
C VAL A 222 -10.70 -13.18 27.04
N ALA A 223 -9.84 -12.58 27.86
CA ALA A 223 -10.19 -11.40 28.64
C ALA A 223 -8.98 -10.54 28.97
N LEU A 224 -9.19 -9.22 28.93
CA LEU A 224 -8.32 -8.24 29.54
C LEU A 224 -9.11 -7.59 30.69
N VAL A 225 -8.57 -7.67 31.89
CA VAL A 225 -9.10 -7.04 33.11
C VAL A 225 -8.12 -5.99 33.58
N PHE A 226 -8.63 -4.86 34.07
CA PHE A 226 -7.83 -3.73 34.51
C PHE A 226 -8.25 -3.37 35.94
N TYR A 227 -7.34 -3.47 36.89
CA TYR A 227 -7.68 -3.40 38.31
C TYR A 227 -6.85 -2.35 39.04
N PHE A 228 -7.50 -1.69 39.99
CA PHE A 228 -6.92 -0.68 40.87
C PHE A 228 -7.01 -1.15 42.31
N TYR A 229 -5.94 -0.99 43.07
CA TYR A 229 -5.85 -1.49 44.44
C TYR A 229 -5.00 -0.57 45.34
N ASN A 230 -5.03 -0.82 46.65
CA ASN A 230 -4.39 0.00 47.68
C ASN A 230 -3.19 -0.68 48.36
N ASP A 231 -3.22 -1.99 48.50
CA ASP A 231 -2.18 -2.76 49.14
C ASP A 231 -2.01 -4.15 48.52
N GLU A 232 -0.89 -4.80 48.83
CA GLU A 232 -0.53 -6.12 48.28
C GLU A 232 -1.55 -7.20 48.64
N LYS A 233 -2.25 -7.07 49.79
CA LYS A 233 -3.27 -8.01 50.19
C LYS A 233 -4.49 -7.90 49.27
N GLU A 234 -4.95 -6.70 48.96
CA GLU A 234 -6.05 -6.48 48.00
C GLU A 234 -5.71 -7.05 46.62
N MET A 235 -4.47 -6.85 46.15
CA MET A 235 -4.00 -7.46 44.89
C MET A 235 -3.98 -8.98 44.97
N THR A 236 -3.41 -9.55 46.04
CA THR A 236 -3.31 -10.99 46.22
C THR A 236 -4.68 -11.64 46.34
N ASP A 237 -5.60 -11.01 47.08
CA ASP A 237 -6.98 -11.48 47.24
C ASP A 237 -7.71 -11.44 45.89
N TRP A 238 -7.55 -10.36 45.11
CA TRP A 238 -8.11 -10.26 43.76
C TRP A 238 -7.58 -11.36 42.83
N VAL A 239 -6.26 -11.55 42.81
CA VAL A 239 -5.61 -12.57 41.99
C VAL A 239 -6.04 -13.98 42.39
N ALA A 240 -6.04 -14.31 43.68
CA ALA A 240 -6.31 -15.65 44.18
C ALA A 240 -7.81 -16.00 44.15
N TYR A 241 -8.67 -15.10 44.60
CA TYR A 241 -10.08 -15.38 44.81
C TYR A 241 -10.96 -14.91 43.66
N ASP A 242 -10.71 -13.73 43.10
CA ASP A 242 -11.59 -13.20 42.06
C ASP A 242 -11.21 -13.70 40.66
N CYS A 243 -9.91 -13.67 40.34
CA CYS A 243 -9.38 -14.27 39.12
C CYS A 243 -9.23 -15.78 39.28
N GLY A 244 -8.47 -16.24 40.28
CA GLY A 244 -8.09 -17.63 40.46
C GLY A 244 -9.27 -18.60 40.55
N LEU A 245 -10.26 -18.34 41.40
CA LEU A 245 -11.44 -19.22 41.50
C LEU A 245 -12.22 -19.27 40.19
N SER A 246 -12.49 -18.11 39.57
CA SER A 246 -13.19 -18.04 38.30
C SER A 246 -12.49 -18.83 37.20
N LEU A 247 -11.15 -18.81 37.19
CA LEU A 247 -10.33 -19.45 36.18
C LEU A 247 -10.14 -20.96 36.44
N LEU A 248 -10.04 -21.38 37.70
CA LEU A 248 -9.99 -22.80 38.10
C LEU A 248 -11.28 -23.54 37.76
N GLU A 249 -12.42 -22.86 37.81
CA GLU A 249 -13.71 -23.41 37.37
C GLU A 249 -13.89 -23.40 35.83
N GLY A 250 -12.83 -23.07 35.07
CA GLY A 250 -12.87 -22.97 33.62
C GLY A 250 -13.57 -21.71 33.09
N GLY A 251 -13.80 -20.74 33.96
CA GLY A 251 -14.48 -19.48 33.65
C GLY A 251 -13.55 -18.40 33.07
N VAL A 252 -14.09 -17.18 33.01
CA VAL A 252 -13.41 -15.99 32.48
C VAL A 252 -13.10 -15.03 33.61
N ALA A 253 -11.89 -14.47 33.64
CA ALA A 253 -11.49 -13.44 34.58
C ALA A 253 -12.45 -12.24 34.47
N ARG A 254 -13.02 -11.82 35.61
CA ARG A 254 -14.05 -10.77 35.62
C ARG A 254 -13.47 -9.42 35.99
N GLN A 255 -13.93 -8.39 35.28
CA GLN A 255 -13.70 -7.01 35.68
C GLN A 255 -14.55 -6.71 36.92
N LEU A 256 -13.90 -6.39 38.03
CA LEU A 256 -14.58 -5.93 39.23
C LEU A 256 -14.79 -4.42 39.21
N GLN A 257 -15.83 -4.01 39.92
CA GLN A 257 -15.96 -2.61 40.32
C GLN A 257 -14.92 -2.31 41.40
N PHE A 258 -14.31 -1.15 41.32
CA PHE A 258 -13.35 -0.66 42.28
C PHE A 258 -13.80 0.72 42.77
N ARG A 259 -13.31 1.14 43.94
CA ARG A 259 -13.63 2.46 44.48
C ARG A 259 -12.57 3.46 44.02
N ALA A 260 -12.99 4.38 43.16
CA ALA A 260 -12.12 5.30 42.43
C ALA A 260 -11.21 6.19 43.30
N ASN A 261 -11.62 6.47 44.54
CA ASN A 261 -11.19 7.66 45.27
C ASN A 261 -9.98 7.44 46.20
N ALA A 262 -9.32 6.28 46.16
CA ALA A 262 -8.23 5.95 47.08
C ALA A 262 -7.09 5.09 46.51
N CYS A 263 -7.26 4.50 45.33
CA CYS A 263 -6.30 3.52 44.82
C CYS A 263 -4.93 4.13 44.53
N LYS A 264 -3.88 3.35 44.82
CA LYS A 264 -2.47 3.75 44.73
C LYS A 264 -1.71 2.96 43.67
N TYR A 265 -2.21 1.77 43.36
CA TYR A 265 -1.59 0.85 42.41
C TYR A 265 -2.59 0.45 41.32
N MET A 266 -2.07 0.23 40.12
CA MET A 266 -2.84 -0.31 39.00
C MET A 266 -2.12 -1.46 38.34
N ILE A 267 -2.90 -2.41 37.82
CA ILE A 267 -2.41 -3.64 37.21
C ILE A 267 -3.42 -4.15 36.18
N ALA A 268 -2.98 -4.87 35.18
CA ALA A 268 -3.84 -5.55 34.22
C ALA A 268 -3.59 -7.05 34.27
N GLY A 269 -4.66 -7.82 34.10
CA GLY A 269 -4.61 -9.27 33.90
C GLY A 269 -5.05 -9.61 32.48
N PHE A 270 -4.28 -10.40 31.77
CA PHE A 270 -4.64 -10.93 30.47
C PHE A 270 -4.85 -12.44 30.57
N GLN A 271 -6.03 -12.90 30.18
CA GLN A 271 -6.36 -14.30 30.01
C GLN A 271 -6.40 -14.64 28.52
N TRP A 272 -5.73 -15.72 28.14
CA TRP A 272 -5.87 -16.35 26.83
C TRP A 272 -6.21 -17.84 26.98
N ARG A 273 -6.23 -18.57 25.88
CA ARG A 273 -6.10 -20.03 25.85
C ARG A 273 -4.98 -20.39 24.91
N SER A 274 -4.06 -21.22 25.36
CA SER A 274 -3.08 -21.82 24.47
C SER A 274 -3.75 -22.97 23.71
N LEU A 275 -3.73 -22.88 22.39
CA LEU A 275 -4.38 -23.85 21.49
C LEU A 275 -3.33 -24.74 20.82
N GLU A 276 -2.11 -24.23 20.65
CA GLU A 276 -0.95 -24.96 20.14
C GLU A 276 0.27 -24.63 21.01
N ALA A 277 1.05 -25.62 21.43
CA ALA A 277 2.16 -25.44 22.37
C ALA A 277 3.48 -25.07 21.66
N GLY A 278 4.39 -24.40 22.38
CA GLY A 278 5.77 -24.15 21.94
C GLY A 278 5.97 -22.88 21.12
N HIS A 279 5.01 -21.95 21.13
CA HIS A 279 5.11 -20.68 20.41
C HIS A 279 5.52 -19.55 21.37
N PRO A 280 6.64 -18.85 21.13
CA PRO A 280 7.05 -17.72 21.94
C PRO A 280 6.11 -16.53 21.73
N LEU A 281 5.70 -15.91 22.84
CA LEU A 281 4.81 -14.76 22.88
C LEU A 281 5.49 -13.65 23.69
N LYS A 282 5.50 -12.43 23.15
CA LYS A 282 5.86 -11.24 23.91
C LYS A 282 4.64 -10.37 24.09
N LEU A 283 4.18 -10.27 25.33
CA LEU A 283 3.00 -9.52 25.74
C LEU A 283 3.43 -8.15 26.23
N THR A 284 3.02 -7.10 25.53
CA THR A 284 3.32 -5.71 25.90
C THR A 284 2.05 -5.00 26.35
N PHE A 285 2.03 -4.59 27.62
CA PHE A 285 0.96 -3.79 28.19
C PHE A 285 1.37 -2.32 28.12
N ARG A 286 0.49 -1.47 27.59
CA ARG A 286 0.66 -0.01 27.55
C ARG A 286 -0.52 0.65 28.23
N PHE A 287 -0.23 1.47 29.24
CA PHE A 287 -1.21 2.18 30.04
C PHE A 287 -1.22 3.65 29.68
N TYR A 288 -2.42 4.18 29.51
CA TYR A 288 -2.66 5.55 29.09
C TYR A 288 -3.57 6.26 30.07
N LEU A 289 -3.36 7.57 30.21
CA LEU A 289 -4.23 8.49 30.94
C LEU A 289 -4.60 9.65 30.03
N ASP A 290 -5.88 9.77 29.73
CA ASP A 290 -6.44 10.78 28.81
C ASP A 290 -5.70 10.78 27.46
N GLY A 291 -5.35 9.58 26.97
CA GLY A 291 -4.62 9.37 25.71
C GLY A 291 -3.09 9.44 25.82
N ASN A 292 -2.52 9.85 26.94
CA ASN A 292 -1.07 9.94 27.11
C ASN A 292 -0.51 8.64 27.71
N LEU A 293 0.54 8.07 27.09
CA LEU A 293 1.23 6.89 27.64
C LEU A 293 1.88 7.26 28.99
N ILE A 294 1.54 6.52 30.05
CA ILE A 294 2.06 6.74 31.40
C ILE A 294 2.92 5.57 31.91
N TYR A 295 2.70 4.36 31.39
CA TYR A 295 3.46 3.18 31.77
C TYR A 295 3.43 2.12 30.69
N SER A 296 4.52 1.38 30.52
CA SER A 296 4.55 0.21 29.67
C SER A 296 5.43 -0.88 30.29
N CYS A 297 5.01 -2.13 30.12
CA CYS A 297 5.79 -3.29 30.51
C CYS A 297 5.59 -4.44 29.52
N SER A 298 6.65 -5.21 29.29
CA SER A 298 6.61 -6.40 28.46
C SER A 298 6.90 -7.67 29.27
N ARG A 299 6.34 -8.79 28.83
CA ARG A 299 6.47 -10.11 29.44
C ARG A 299 6.61 -11.16 28.35
N ASP A 300 7.66 -11.95 28.43
CA ASP A 300 7.85 -13.09 27.53
C ASP A 300 7.15 -14.32 28.12
N ARG A 301 6.42 -15.03 27.27
CA ARG A 301 5.64 -16.23 27.58
C ARG A 301 5.81 -17.23 26.43
N GLU A 302 5.41 -18.46 26.67
CA GLU A 302 5.36 -19.51 25.66
C GLU A 302 3.98 -20.17 25.74
N THR A 303 3.38 -20.50 24.61
CA THR A 303 2.12 -21.24 24.61
C THR A 303 2.32 -22.64 25.18
N GLU A 304 1.40 -23.07 26.04
CA GLU A 304 1.45 -24.39 26.66
C GLU A 304 0.46 -25.36 26.01
N PRO A 305 0.61 -26.70 26.20
CA PRO A 305 -0.40 -27.65 25.78
C PRO A 305 -1.76 -27.33 26.41
N PHE A 306 -2.81 -27.32 25.58
CA PHE A 306 -4.17 -27.03 26.02
C PHE A 306 -4.56 -27.89 27.22
N ASP A 307 -4.86 -27.23 28.34
CA ASP A 307 -5.26 -27.86 29.59
C ASP A 307 -6.46 -27.10 30.19
N PRO A 308 -7.68 -27.66 30.07
CA PRO A 308 -8.89 -26.99 30.54
C PRO A 308 -8.94 -26.84 32.06
N GLN A 309 -8.06 -27.51 32.82
CA GLN A 309 -8.02 -27.46 34.28
C GLN A 309 -6.99 -26.48 34.84
N SER A 310 -6.14 -25.88 33.99
CA SER A 310 -5.00 -25.06 34.44
C SER A 310 -4.88 -23.72 33.69
N LEU A 311 -6.01 -23.08 33.37
CA LEU A 311 -6.02 -21.78 32.68
C LEU A 311 -5.29 -20.68 33.48
N PHE A 312 -5.34 -20.71 34.81
CA PHE A 312 -4.75 -19.65 35.65
C PHE A 312 -3.22 -19.64 35.67
N TYR A 313 -2.58 -20.81 35.62
CA TYR A 313 -1.11 -20.88 35.70
C TYR A 313 -0.44 -20.80 34.34
N LYS A 314 -1.14 -21.25 33.29
CA LYS A 314 -0.59 -21.39 31.93
C LYS A 314 -1.00 -20.26 31.01
N ASP A 315 -2.27 -19.85 31.10
CA ASP A 315 -2.89 -18.95 30.13
C ASP A 315 -3.42 -17.65 30.79
N PHE A 316 -2.79 -17.23 31.88
CA PHE A 316 -3.09 -15.95 32.53
C PHE A 316 -1.80 -15.23 32.92
N GLU A 317 -1.68 -13.98 32.49
CA GLU A 317 -0.55 -13.11 32.78
C GLU A 317 -1.01 -11.85 33.47
N ILE A 318 -0.26 -11.49 34.51
CA ILE A 318 -0.44 -10.23 35.21
C ILE A 318 0.66 -9.27 34.73
N SER A 319 0.24 -8.08 34.29
CA SER A 319 1.16 -7.01 33.94
C SER A 319 2.06 -6.63 35.12
N GLY A 320 3.13 -5.89 34.86
CA GLY A 320 3.79 -5.16 35.95
C GLY A 320 2.80 -4.24 36.69
N THR A 321 3.06 -3.99 37.98
CA THR A 321 2.33 -2.99 38.77
C THR A 321 2.90 -1.59 38.49
N PHE A 322 2.02 -0.60 38.40
CA PHE A 322 2.42 0.81 38.33
C PHE A 322 1.83 1.62 39.50
N TRP A 323 2.61 2.62 39.94
CA TRP A 323 2.22 3.60 40.96
C TRP A 323 2.91 4.94 40.69
N TYR A 324 2.36 6.02 41.27
CA TYR A 324 3.02 7.32 41.30
C TYR A 324 3.80 7.45 42.61
N GLU A 325 5.13 7.53 42.52
CA GLU A 325 5.98 7.74 43.70
C GLU A 325 6.37 9.21 43.84
N ARG A 326 6.20 9.75 45.04
CA ARG A 326 6.64 11.09 45.40
C ARG A 326 8.13 11.10 45.74
N SER A 327 8.72 12.29 45.74
CA SER A 327 10.12 12.51 46.12
C SER A 327 10.48 12.05 47.54
N ASP A 328 9.50 11.86 48.42
CA ASP A 328 9.68 11.35 49.78
C ASP A 328 9.51 9.82 49.89
N GLY A 329 9.34 9.12 48.76
CA GLY A 329 9.10 7.68 48.67
C GLY A 329 7.67 7.26 48.99
N SER A 330 6.75 8.21 49.26
CA SER A 330 5.33 7.89 49.46
C SER A 330 4.60 7.72 48.13
N VAL A 331 3.59 6.85 48.12
CA VAL A 331 2.80 6.57 46.92
C VAL A 331 1.55 7.46 46.85
N ASP A 332 1.41 8.14 45.72
CA ASP A 332 0.28 8.99 45.38
C ASP A 332 -0.95 8.18 44.94
N THR A 333 -2.13 8.73 45.22
CA THR A 333 -3.38 8.18 44.71
C THR A 333 -3.57 8.54 43.23
N PHE A 334 -4.17 7.64 42.46
CA PHE A 334 -4.53 7.95 41.08
C PHE A 334 -5.48 9.14 40.99
N ARG A 335 -5.21 10.05 40.06
CA ARG A 335 -6.07 11.19 39.75
C ARG A 335 -7.29 10.76 38.93
N ALA A 336 -8.37 11.53 38.99
CA ALA A 336 -9.50 11.36 38.09
C ALA A 336 -9.06 11.49 36.62
N GLY A 337 -9.72 10.76 35.73
CA GLY A 337 -9.42 10.73 34.30
C GLY A 337 -9.79 9.41 33.63
N ARG A 338 -9.58 9.35 32.32
CA ARG A 338 -9.82 8.15 31.52
C ARG A 338 -8.54 7.32 31.44
N TYR A 339 -8.50 6.23 32.18
CA TYR A 339 -7.42 5.27 32.12
C TYR A 339 -7.70 4.21 31.08
N GLN A 340 -6.68 3.82 30.34
CA GLN A 340 -6.78 2.80 29.31
C GLN A 340 -5.58 1.87 29.37
N VAL A 341 -5.79 0.57 29.17
CA VAL A 341 -4.73 -0.40 28.94
C VAL A 341 -4.92 -1.03 27.58
N ASN A 342 -3.86 -1.02 26.79
CA ASN A 342 -3.75 -1.72 25.52
C ASN A 342 -2.80 -2.90 25.71
N LEU A 343 -3.21 -4.07 25.26
CA LEU A 343 -2.37 -5.26 25.19
C LEU A 343 -1.95 -5.49 23.76
N TYR A 344 -0.64 -5.58 23.55
CA TYR A 344 -0.04 -5.96 22.29
C TYR A 344 0.61 -7.34 22.40
N LEU A 345 0.55 -8.11 21.32
CA LEU A 345 1.21 -9.39 21.15
C LEU A 345 2.24 -9.29 20.03
N GLU A 346 3.43 -9.77 20.30
CA GLU A 346 4.50 -9.97 19.33
C GLU A 346 4.90 -11.45 19.35
N THR A 347 5.14 -12.02 18.17
CA THR A 347 5.73 -13.36 17.97
C THR A 347 6.83 -13.25 16.91
N ASP A 348 7.57 -14.33 16.67
CA ASP A 348 8.57 -14.35 15.59
C ASP A 348 7.99 -14.04 14.20
N GLU A 349 6.69 -14.30 14.00
CA GLU A 349 5.98 -14.06 12.74
C GLU A 349 5.09 -12.82 12.77
N LEU A 350 4.78 -12.28 13.95
CA LEU A 350 3.83 -11.19 14.14
C LEU A 350 4.52 -10.03 14.84
N HIS A 351 4.80 -8.97 14.09
CA HIS A 351 5.20 -7.72 14.71
C HIS A 351 4.07 -7.16 15.58
N GLU A 352 4.44 -6.58 16.71
CA GLU A 352 3.58 -5.99 17.73
C GLU A 352 2.15 -5.66 17.25
N HIS A 353 1.17 -6.46 17.67
CA HIS A 353 -0.21 -6.37 17.20
C HIS A 353 -1.15 -6.08 18.37
N LEU A 354 -2.05 -5.11 18.22
CA LEU A 354 -3.03 -4.79 19.26
C LEU A 354 -4.05 -5.93 19.38
N VAL A 355 -4.07 -6.60 20.54
CA VAL A 355 -4.96 -7.75 20.81
C VAL A 355 -6.23 -7.32 21.51
N MET A 356 -6.10 -6.56 22.59
CA MET A 356 -7.24 -6.12 23.41
C MET A 356 -7.00 -4.72 23.98
N GLN A 357 -8.09 -4.00 24.18
CA GLN A 357 -8.10 -2.71 24.84
C GLN A 357 -9.17 -2.69 25.93
N ARG A 358 -8.83 -2.08 27.07
CA ARG A 358 -9.78 -1.76 28.13
C ARG A 358 -9.64 -0.34 28.59
N THR A 359 -10.77 0.26 28.96
CA THR A 359 -10.85 1.63 29.44
C THR A 359 -11.68 1.67 30.71
N LEU A 360 -11.21 2.44 31.69
CA LEU A 360 -11.91 2.71 32.94
C LEU A 360 -11.89 4.23 33.20
N GLU A 361 -13.04 4.78 33.58
CA GLU A 361 -13.14 6.16 34.03
C GLU A 361 -13.03 6.23 35.55
N LEU A 362 -12.01 6.95 36.02
CA LEU A 362 -11.83 7.33 37.40
C LEU A 362 -12.45 8.70 37.62
N ARG A 363 -13.44 8.81 38.52
CA ARG A 363 -14.17 10.05 38.81
C ARG A 363 -13.80 10.66 40.15
#